data_AF-A0A183U6Y5-F1
#
_entry.id   AF-A0A183U6Y5-F1
#
_cell.length_a   1.000
_cell.length_b   1.000
_cell.length_c   1.000
_cell.angle_alpha   90.00
_cell.angle_beta   90.00
_cell.angle_gamma   90.00
#
_symmetry.space_group_name_H-M   'P 1'
#
loop_
_entity.id
_entity.type
_entity.pdbx_description
1 polymer ?
#
loop_
_entity_poly.entity_id
_entity_poly.type
_entity_poly.pdbx_seq_one_letter_code
_entity_poly.pdbx_strand_id
1 'polypeptide(L)'
;MDDIYKYMRKRELRIRPRMHYMSKQSDINAEMRHILVDWLADVVTEYDLQLVKETFHLTVSLIDRTLSTVDCPRLKLQLVGAAAIMVAAKCEEIYPPPLKEYVYITDDTFTASQVIIFLWTGRFCGSYLLIPSVHFFKNRY
;
A
#
# COMPACT_ATOMS: atom_id res chain seq x y z
N MET A 1 2.69 24.51 -14.96
CA MET A 1 1.86 23.37 -14.52
C MET A 1 2.05 22.12 -15.38
N ASP A 2 2.30 22.26 -16.69
CA ASP A 2 2.54 21.11 -17.59
C ASP A 2 3.77 20.26 -17.22
N ASP A 3 4.84 20.87 -16.70
CA ASP A 3 6.05 20.12 -16.35
C ASP A 3 5.87 19.22 -15.13
N ILE A 4 5.08 19.66 -14.14
CA ILE A 4 4.72 18.84 -12.97
C ILE A 4 3.89 17.64 -13.45
N TYR A 5 2.92 17.87 -14.33
CA TYR A 5 2.10 16.80 -14.89
C TYR A 5 2.93 15.79 -15.69
N LYS A 6 3.79 16.26 -16.60
CA LYS A 6 4.69 15.41 -17.39
C LYS A 6 5.62 14.60 -16.48
N TYR A 7 6.15 15.23 -15.43
CA TYR A 7 6.99 14.57 -14.43
C TYR A 7 6.23 13.47 -13.67
N MET A 8 5.03 13.78 -13.18
CA MET A 8 4.18 12.84 -12.45
C MET A 8 3.75 11.67 -13.33
N ARG A 9 3.35 11.92 -14.59
CA ARG A 9 2.98 10.86 -15.54
C ARG A 9 4.18 9.95 -15.88
N LYS A 10 5.36 10.53 -16.06
CA LYS A 10 6.60 9.76 -16.31
C LYS A 10 6.98 8.89 -15.10
N ARG A 11 6.73 9.37 -13.88
CA ARG A 11 6.89 8.59 -12.65
C ARG A 11 5.86 7.48 -12.54
N GLU A 12 4.59 7.77 -12.80
CA GLU A 12 3.54 6.75 -12.75
C GLU A 12 3.89 5.55 -13.64
N LEU A 13 4.33 5.79 -14.87
CA LEU A 13 4.76 4.74 -15.80
C LEU A 13 5.93 3.88 -15.28
N ARG A 14 6.82 4.45 -14.47
CA ARG A 14 7.97 3.73 -13.91
C ARG A 14 7.62 2.88 -12.70
N ILE A 15 6.56 3.23 -11.98
CA ILE A 15 6.25 2.63 -10.67
C ILE A 15 4.95 1.82 -10.71
N ARG A 16 4.36 1.62 -11.90
CA ARG A 16 3.19 0.74 -12.09
C ARG A 16 3.53 -0.72 -11.76
N PRO A 17 2.59 -1.46 -11.15
CA PRO A 17 2.75 -2.90 -10.95
C PRO A 17 2.90 -3.61 -12.30
N ARG A 18 3.63 -4.73 -12.30
CA ARG A 18 3.85 -5.51 -13.52
C ARG A 18 2.55 -6.19 -13.93
N MET A 19 2.24 -6.18 -15.22
CA MET A 19 1.08 -6.90 -15.75
C MET A 19 1.20 -8.39 -15.40
N HIS A 20 0.10 -8.99 -14.94
CA HIS A 20 0.03 -10.39 -14.50
C HIS A 20 1.04 -10.77 -13.41
N TYR A 21 1.44 -9.86 -12.52
CA TYR A 21 2.38 -10.21 -11.45
C TYR A 21 1.94 -11.40 -10.58
N MET A 22 0.63 -11.61 -10.46
CA MET A 22 0.06 -12.70 -9.69
C MET A 22 0.40 -14.09 -10.26
N SER A 23 0.72 -14.21 -11.56
CA SER A 23 1.15 -15.50 -12.13
C SER A 23 2.57 -15.90 -11.73
N LYS A 24 3.34 -14.98 -11.14
CA LYS A 24 4.69 -15.23 -10.63
C LYS A 24 4.71 -15.58 -9.15
N GLN A 25 3.60 -15.40 -8.45
CA GLN A 25 3.48 -15.71 -7.04
C GLN A 25 3.38 -17.23 -6.87
N SER A 26 4.19 -17.78 -5.96
CA SER A 26 4.25 -19.23 -5.75
C SER A 26 3.16 -19.76 -4.81
N ASP A 27 2.69 -18.92 -3.89
CA ASP A 27 1.83 -19.35 -2.75
C ASP A 27 0.58 -18.47 -2.54
N ILE A 28 0.39 -17.43 -3.36
CA ILE A 28 -0.81 -16.57 -3.31
C ILE A 28 -1.45 -16.42 -4.69
N ASN A 29 -2.75 -16.12 -4.70
CA ASN A 29 -3.52 -15.92 -5.94
C ASN A 29 -4.31 -14.59 -5.91
N ALA A 30 -5.01 -14.30 -7.01
CA ALA A 30 -5.79 -13.07 -7.17
C ALA A 30 -6.96 -12.96 -6.17
N GLU A 31 -7.54 -14.09 -5.77
CA GLU A 31 -8.62 -14.15 -4.79
C GLU A 31 -8.14 -13.78 -3.39
N MET A 32 -6.99 -14.30 -2.96
CA MET A 32 -6.38 -13.93 -1.67
C MET A 32 -6.03 -12.44 -1.60
N ARG A 33 -5.57 -11.86 -2.72
CA ARG A 33 -5.39 -10.41 -2.85
C ARG A 33 -6.72 -9.67 -2.74
N HIS A 34 -7.79 -10.18 -3.35
CA HIS A 34 -9.12 -9.56 -3.26
C HIS A 34 -9.63 -9.55 -1.82
N ILE A 35 -9.53 -10.69 -1.12
CA ILE A 35 -9.90 -10.82 0.30
C ILE A 35 -9.09 -9.85 1.17
N LEU A 36 -7.78 -9.71 0.94
CA LEU A 36 -6.95 -8.74 1.65
C LEU A 36 -7.43 -7.29 1.43
N VAL A 37 -7.72 -6.93 0.17
CA VAL A 37 -8.14 -5.57 -0.18
C VAL A 37 -9.53 -5.25 0.39
N ASP A 38 -10.43 -6.23 0.43
CA ASP A 38 -11.76 -6.10 1.03
C ASP A 38 -11.65 -5.85 2.54
N TRP A 39 -10.88 -6.68 3.24
CA TRP A 39 -10.58 -6.48 4.67
C TRP A 39 -9.95 -5.11 4.96
N LEU A 40 -9.03 -4.63 4.11
CA LEU A 40 -8.43 -3.31 4.27
C LEU A 40 -9.44 -2.17 4.09
N ALA A 41 -10.49 -2.36 3.29
CA ALA A 41 -11.54 -1.35 3.12
C ALA A 41 -12.35 -1.18 4.42
N ASP A 42 -12.62 -2.29 5.11
CA ASP A 42 -13.25 -2.28 6.44
C ASP A 42 -12.35 -1.56 7.45
N VAL A 43 -11.04 -1.87 7.48
CA VAL A 43 -10.08 -1.21 8.38
C VAL A 43 -10.04 0.30 8.17
N VAL A 44 -9.92 0.78 6.92
CA VAL A 44 -9.89 2.23 6.66
C VAL A 44 -11.19 2.91 7.14
N THR A 45 -12.33 2.21 7.03
CA THR A 45 -13.64 2.72 7.46
C THR A 45 -13.78 2.74 8.98
N GLU A 46 -13.29 1.70 9.66
CA GLU A 46 -13.34 1.58 11.13
C GLU A 46 -12.53 2.67 11.82
N TYR A 47 -11.37 3.02 11.27
CA TYR A 47 -10.49 4.05 11.82
C TYR A 47 -10.89 5.50 11.46
N ASP A 48 -12.03 5.68 10.78
CA ASP A 48 -12.57 6.98 10.35
C ASP A 48 -11.49 7.92 9.78
N LEU A 49 -10.64 7.35 8.93
CA LEU A 49 -9.50 8.06 8.35
C LEU A 49 -10.01 9.25 7.53
N GLN A 50 -9.46 10.45 7.72
CA GLN A 50 -10.00 11.66 7.11
C GLN A 50 -9.89 11.63 5.58
N LEU A 51 -8.88 10.92 5.07
CA LEU A 51 -8.61 10.75 3.64
C LEU A 51 -8.74 9.27 3.24
N VAL A 52 -9.86 8.63 3.65
CA VAL A 52 -10.22 7.22 3.34
C VAL A 52 -9.85 6.82 1.91
N LYS A 53 -10.24 7.62 0.91
CA LYS A 53 -10.08 7.26 -0.50
C LYS A 53 -8.63 7.33 -0.94
N GLU A 54 -7.93 8.40 -0.58
CA GLU A 54 -6.53 8.64 -0.93
C GLU A 54 -5.63 7.60 -0.28
N THR A 55 -5.81 7.39 1.03
CA THR A 55 -5.08 6.40 1.81
C THR A 55 -5.33 4.98 1.31
N PHE A 56 -6.59 4.62 1.01
CA PHE A 56 -6.90 3.29 0.48
C PHE A 56 -6.32 3.06 -0.92
N HIS A 57 -6.44 4.03 -1.83
CA HIS A 57 -5.86 3.92 -3.18
C HIS A 57 -4.34 3.79 -3.14
N LEU A 58 -3.67 4.55 -2.27
CA LEU A 58 -2.23 4.44 -2.08
C LEU A 58 -1.86 3.06 -1.49
N THR A 59 -2.62 2.59 -0.51
CA THR A 59 -2.46 1.24 0.10
C THR A 59 -2.49 0.14 -0.95
N VAL A 60 -3.55 0.09 -1.78
CA VAL A 60 -3.68 -0.93 -2.84
C VAL A 60 -2.53 -0.83 -3.84
N SER A 61 -2.12 0.39 -4.21
CA SER A 61 -0.99 0.59 -5.11
C SER A 61 0.33 0.08 -4.52
N LEU A 62 0.56 0.28 -3.23
CA LEU A 62 1.73 -0.21 -2.51
C LEU A 62 1.76 -1.74 -2.45
N ILE A 63 0.60 -2.39 -2.19
CA ILE A 63 0.47 -3.85 -2.19
C ILE A 63 0.82 -4.42 -3.57
N ASP A 64 0.17 -3.94 -4.63
CA ASP A 64 0.35 -4.48 -5.98
C ASP A 64 1.80 -4.39 -6.47
N ARG A 65 2.49 -3.29 -6.12
CA ARG A 65 3.89 -3.08 -6.51
C ARG A 65 4.83 -3.97 -5.71
N THR A 66 4.52 -4.21 -4.45
CA THR A 66 5.27 -5.14 -3.60
C THR A 66 5.15 -6.56 -4.12
N LEU A 67 3.92 -7.02 -4.37
CA LEU A 67 3.65 -8.32 -4.98
C LEU A 67 4.18 -8.43 -6.44
N SER A 68 4.44 -7.30 -7.10
CA SER A 68 5.10 -7.29 -8.42
C SER A 68 6.60 -7.56 -8.38
N THR A 69 7.23 -7.41 -7.22
CA THR A 69 8.69 -7.45 -7.08
C THR A 69 9.18 -8.51 -6.08
N VAL A 70 8.32 -8.92 -5.15
CA VAL A 70 8.63 -9.88 -4.09
C VAL A 70 7.62 -11.04 -4.16
N ASP A 71 8.14 -12.26 -4.13
CA ASP A 71 7.32 -13.46 -3.93
C ASP A 71 6.90 -13.53 -2.46
N CYS A 72 5.59 -13.55 -2.21
CA CYS A 72 5.02 -13.41 -0.88
C CYS A 72 4.34 -14.71 -0.45
N PRO A 73 4.78 -15.34 0.66
CA PRO A 73 4.06 -16.48 1.20
C PRO A 73 2.73 -16.01 1.79
N ARG A 74 1.70 -16.88 1.74
CA ARG A 74 0.34 -16.56 2.21
C ARG A 74 0.31 -16.02 3.64
N LEU A 75 1.16 -16.59 4.51
CA LEU A 75 1.25 -16.24 5.92
C LEU A 75 1.77 -14.82 6.15
N LYS A 76 2.40 -14.19 5.15
CA LYS A 76 2.89 -12.80 5.25
C LYS A 76 2.02 -11.81 4.48
N LEU A 77 0.95 -12.26 3.81
CA LEU A 77 0.13 -11.39 2.97
C LEU A 77 -0.58 -10.30 3.79
N GLN A 78 -1.09 -10.64 4.98
CA GLN A 78 -1.67 -9.66 5.91
C GLN A 78 -0.64 -8.65 6.41
N LEU A 79 0.61 -9.08 6.69
CA LEU A 79 1.70 -8.18 7.06
C LEU A 79 1.98 -7.15 5.95
N VAL A 80 1.97 -7.57 4.67
CA VAL A 80 2.13 -6.65 3.55
C VAL A 80 1.00 -5.61 3.53
N GLY A 81 -0.24 -6.03 3.78
CA GLY A 81 -1.39 -5.13 3.87
C GLY A 81 -1.26 -4.12 5.01
N ALA A 82 -0.97 -4.59 6.23
CA ALA A 82 -0.81 -3.75 7.41
C ALA A 82 0.36 -2.74 7.27
N ALA A 83 1.48 -3.17 6.70
CA ALA A 83 2.59 -2.28 6.40
C ALA A 83 2.23 -1.24 5.32
N ALA A 84 1.49 -1.64 4.29
CA ALA A 84 1.08 -0.75 3.20
C ALA A 84 0.11 0.34 3.68
N ILE A 85 -0.91 -0.01 4.48
CA ILE A 85 -1.86 0.98 5.02
C ILE A 85 -1.20 1.92 6.02
N MET A 86 -0.26 1.44 6.83
CA MET A 86 0.49 2.32 7.73
C MET A 86 1.33 3.34 6.96
N VAL A 87 2.00 2.93 5.88
CA VAL A 87 2.76 3.87 5.03
C VAL A 87 1.81 4.85 4.36
N ALA A 88 0.70 4.37 3.81
CA ALA A 88 -0.27 5.23 3.14
C ALA A 88 -0.85 6.28 4.10
N ALA A 89 -1.25 5.86 5.31
CA ALA A 89 -1.77 6.75 6.32
C ALA A 89 -0.73 7.79 6.76
N LYS A 90 0.54 7.40 6.95
CA LYS A 90 1.63 8.35 7.25
C LYS A 90 1.90 9.36 6.13
N CYS A 91 1.56 9.03 4.89
CA CYS A 91 1.78 9.90 3.73
C CYS A 91 0.61 10.86 3.48
N GLU A 92 -0.63 10.40 3.63
CA GLU A 92 -1.82 11.15 3.25
C GLU A 92 -2.52 11.76 4.47
N GLU A 93 -2.62 11.04 5.60
CA GLU A 93 -3.41 11.49 6.76
C GLU A 93 -2.71 12.60 7.55
N ILE A 94 -3.51 13.58 7.99
CA ILE A 94 -3.06 14.65 8.89
C ILE A 94 -2.72 14.06 10.27
N TYR A 95 -3.54 13.10 10.72
CA TYR A 95 -3.40 12.44 12.01
C TYR A 95 -3.37 10.92 11.81
N PRO A 96 -2.24 10.35 11.37
CA PRO A 96 -2.13 8.91 11.17
C PRO A 96 -2.25 8.17 12.51
N PRO A 97 -2.94 7.02 12.56
CA PRO A 97 -2.98 6.14 13.72
C PRO A 97 -1.57 5.76 14.22
N PRO A 98 -1.38 5.53 15.53
CA PRO A 98 -0.10 5.08 16.06
C PRO A 98 0.19 3.63 15.67
N LEU A 99 1.48 3.27 15.60
CA LEU A 99 1.96 1.94 15.17
C LEU A 99 1.25 0.76 15.88
N LYS A 100 0.89 0.93 17.15
CA LYS A 100 0.20 -0.08 17.96
C LYS A 100 -1.16 -0.51 17.37
N GLU A 101 -1.87 0.40 16.70
CA GLU A 101 -3.16 0.10 16.09
C GLU A 101 -2.98 -0.86 14.91
N TYR A 102 -1.94 -0.64 14.10
CA TYR A 102 -1.64 -1.51 12.96
C TYR A 102 -1.15 -2.91 13.36
N VAL A 103 -0.61 -3.05 14.58
CA VAL A 103 -0.27 -4.36 15.15
C VAL A 103 -1.54 -5.05 15.66
N TYR A 104 -2.40 -4.28 16.33
CA TYR A 104 -3.68 -4.76 16.85
C TYR A 104 -4.63 -5.26 15.75
N ILE A 105 -4.75 -4.56 14.61
CA ILE A 105 -5.58 -5.04 13.48
C ILE A 105 -5.06 -6.37 12.90
N THR A 106 -3.79 -6.72 13.13
CA THR A 106 -3.23 -8.01 12.71
C THR A 106 -3.38 -9.09 13.77
N ASP A 107 -4.19 -8.88 14.80
CA ASP A 107 -4.40 -9.80 15.93
C ASP A 107 -3.06 -10.19 16.60
N ASP A 108 -2.15 -9.22 16.74
CA ASP A 108 -0.77 -9.42 17.22
C ASP A 108 0.05 -10.48 16.46
N THR A 109 -0.41 -10.90 15.27
CA THR A 109 0.29 -11.88 14.43
C THR A 109 1.69 -11.39 14.03
N PHE A 110 1.89 -10.07 13.99
CA PHE A 110 3.17 -9.46 13.65
C PHE A 110 3.61 -8.40 14.66
N THR A 111 4.91 -8.40 14.96
CA THR A 111 5.49 -7.37 15.83
C THR A 111 5.70 -6.05 15.07
N ALA A 112 5.63 -4.93 15.79
CA ALA A 112 6.01 -3.61 15.30
C ALA A 112 7.37 -3.62 14.56
N SER A 113 8.33 -4.40 15.07
CA SER A 113 9.65 -4.60 14.47
C SER A 113 9.58 -5.28 13.11
N GLN A 114 8.71 -6.27 12.90
CA GLN A 114 8.53 -6.93 11.60
C GLN A 114 7.91 -6.00 10.57
N VAL A 115 6.90 -5.20 10.97
CA VAL A 115 6.29 -4.17 10.10
C VAL A 115 7.36 -3.17 9.69
N ILE A 116 8.13 -2.65 10.65
CA ILE A 116 9.22 -1.71 10.42
C ILE A 116 10.28 -2.33 9.50
N ILE A 117 10.82 -3.51 9.85
CA ILE A 117 11.85 -4.20 9.05
C ILE A 117 11.36 -4.40 7.62
N PHE A 118 10.13 -4.86 7.41
CA PHE A 118 9.57 -5.03 6.07
C PHE A 118 9.59 -3.71 5.25
N LEU A 119 9.31 -2.58 5.90
CA LEU A 119 9.37 -1.25 5.29
C LEU A 119 10.79 -0.76 4.97
N TRP A 120 11.79 -1.15 5.75
CA TRP A 120 13.19 -0.76 5.54
C TRP A 120 13.93 -1.71 4.59
N THR A 121 13.62 -3.02 4.63
CA THR A 121 14.21 -4.04 3.75
C THR A 121 13.53 -4.09 2.39
N GLY A 122 12.23 -3.83 2.36
CA GLY A 122 11.48 -3.63 1.12
C GLY A 122 11.74 -2.21 0.63
N ARG A 123 11.89 -2.03 -0.67
CA ARG A 123 12.20 -0.76 -1.35
C ARG A 123 11.16 0.38 -1.15
N PHE A 124 10.22 0.25 -0.21
CA PHE A 124 9.18 1.20 0.15
C PHE A 124 9.72 2.61 0.40
N CYS A 125 10.82 2.75 1.15
CA CYS A 125 11.26 4.06 1.61
C CYS A 125 11.89 4.97 0.52
N GLY A 126 12.44 4.40 -0.56
CA GLY A 126 13.22 5.17 -1.54
C GLY A 126 12.46 5.62 -2.80
N SER A 127 11.53 4.82 -3.29
CA SER A 127 10.86 5.05 -4.59
C SER A 127 9.35 5.31 -4.49
N TYR A 128 8.76 5.17 -3.31
CA TYR A 128 7.30 5.22 -3.12
C TYR A 128 6.81 6.46 -2.35
N LEU A 129 7.70 7.28 -1.76
CA LEU A 129 7.30 8.44 -0.96
C LEU A 129 6.83 9.67 -1.79
N LEU A 130 6.99 9.64 -3.11
CA LEU A 130 6.62 10.76 -4.00
C LEU A 130 5.77 10.29 -5.19
N ILE A 131 4.91 9.31 -4.95
CA ILE A 131 4.00 8.78 -5.97
C ILE A 131 2.85 9.76 -6.14
N PRO A 132 2.56 10.24 -7.36
CA PRO A 132 1.27 10.87 -7.62
C PRO A 132 0.17 9.82 -7.46
N SER A 133 -0.68 9.96 -6.45
CA SER A 133 -1.89 9.16 -6.34
C SER A 133 -2.76 9.39 -7.58
N VAL A 134 -3.57 8.39 -7.95
CA VAL A 134 -4.51 8.48 -9.09
C VAL A 134 -5.42 9.72 -8.96
N HIS A 135 -5.59 10.19 -7.73
CA HIS A 135 -6.31 11.41 -7.37
C HIS A 135 -5.66 12.71 -7.90
N PHE A 136 -4.33 12.85 -7.90
CA PHE A 136 -3.66 14.04 -8.49
C PHE A 136 -4.05 14.27 -9.96
N PHE A 137 -4.39 13.19 -10.66
CA PHE A 137 -4.88 13.23 -12.04
C PHE A 137 -6.39 13.42 -12.15
N LYS A 138 -7.18 13.03 -11.14
CA LYS A 138 -8.65 13.20 -11.12
C LYS A 138 -9.09 14.62 -10.75
N ASN A 139 -8.39 15.31 -9.85
CA ASN A 139 -8.76 16.65 -9.37
C ASN A 139 -8.49 17.81 -10.37
N ARG A 140 -8.31 17.51 -11.67
CA ARG A 140 -8.04 18.49 -12.74
C ARG A 140 -9.00 18.41 -13.94
N TYR A 141 -10.02 17.55 -13.87
CA TYR A 141 -11.09 17.43 -14.86
C TYR A 141 -12.44 17.73 -14.23
#